data_AF-A0A838W020-F1
#
_entry.id   AF-A0A838W020-F1
#
_cell.length_a   1.000
_cell.length_b   1.000
_cell.length_c   1.000
_cell.angle_alpha   90.00
_cell.angle_beta   90.00
_cell.angle_gamma   90.00
#
_symmetry.space_group_name_H-M   'P 1'
#
loop_
_entity.id
_entity.type
_entity.pdbx_description
1 polymer ?
#
loop_
_entity_poly.entity_id
_entity_poly.type
_entity_poly.pdbx_seq_one_letter_code
_entity_poly.pdbx_strand_id
1 'polypeptide(L)'
;MKDIICSTSIGYLGIILEILRSLTVMGKRKAPVAIGISIILLVIIDLLMTRQLLPYNDTSEGLMFILTMSIGYGIGSIILLEYAHHVSKEIRGKSRFSNIMHWSVIITQFSLFVILLVMLIFGNTGHFFSRTVFAVSSIFATIIMGTISFKFFSWYKASNYKTPIVLFYAIAALTLAFSIGEDAGTKLLMVNVIQEKTPLGTPTESSFLYSESEEYNGQIVYKEVTSNITTLYIIPDSHLELYNYLNSIVLPIGFAFRWIASTMLLRSIYQKITKLPLSLWIILFLPLIFYLVGKMPGFFSGESLAGIDEEYRYYFRILFRAGTIAGNILFGLAFFIVARRLVASRVKDYLILAGIGDTIVGISLSTSAIEPTYGAAGHSLVLLSSYLFTLGLYSSALSVSQDLKLRQSIRESAINESKLLVGIGSAQMIQELE
;
A
#
# COMPACT_ATOMS: atom_id res chain seq x y z
N MET A 1 -40.46 -27.96 16.25
CA MET A 1 -40.10 -27.52 14.89
C MET A 1 -40.26 -26.00 14.72
N LYS A 2 -39.90 -25.19 15.73
CA LYS A 2 -39.88 -23.70 15.67
C LYS A 2 -38.55 -23.09 16.16
N ASP A 3 -37.63 -23.90 16.69
CA ASP A 3 -36.35 -23.44 17.26
C ASP A 3 -35.12 -23.66 16.35
N ILE A 4 -35.30 -23.98 15.07
CA ILE A 4 -34.18 -24.22 14.14
C ILE A 4 -33.97 -23.06 13.15
N ILE A 5 -34.88 -22.07 13.10
CA ILE A 5 -34.86 -21.03 12.06
C ILE A 5 -34.19 -19.71 12.56
N CYS A 6 -33.88 -19.56 13.84
CA CYS A 6 -33.38 -18.28 14.38
C CYS A 6 -31.83 -18.14 14.46
N SER A 7 -31.03 -19.16 14.13
CA SER A 7 -29.56 -19.10 14.33
C SER A 7 -28.72 -18.76 13.09
N THR A 8 -29.31 -18.64 11.90
CA THR A 8 -28.55 -18.50 10.63
C THR A 8 -28.58 -17.11 10.01
N SER A 9 -29.44 -16.20 10.46
CA SER A 9 -29.58 -14.85 9.90
C SER A 9 -28.58 -13.81 10.47
N ILE A 10 -27.98 -14.08 11.64
CA ILE A 10 -27.11 -13.13 12.37
C ILE A 10 -25.65 -13.12 11.85
N GLY A 11 -25.26 -14.10 11.03
CA GLY A 11 -23.85 -14.32 10.65
C GLY A 11 -23.23 -13.27 9.73
N TYR A 12 -23.99 -12.69 8.80
CA TYR A 12 -23.44 -11.78 7.78
C TYR A 12 -23.41 -10.33 8.27
N LEU A 13 -24.54 -9.84 8.76
CA LEU A 13 -24.67 -8.47 9.26
C LEU A 13 -23.79 -8.27 10.51
N GLY A 14 -23.70 -9.28 11.38
CA GLY A 14 -22.88 -9.23 12.60
C GLY A 14 -21.39 -9.05 12.32
N ILE A 15 -20.84 -9.74 11.30
CA ILE A 15 -19.42 -9.61 10.93
C ILE A 15 -19.15 -8.26 10.26
N ILE A 16 -20.04 -7.80 9.38
CA ILE A 16 -19.92 -6.47 8.75
C ILE A 16 -20.02 -5.36 9.81
N LEU A 17 -20.94 -5.48 10.77
CA LEU A 17 -21.04 -4.58 11.93
C LEU A 17 -19.80 -4.67 12.82
N GLU A 18 -19.21 -5.86 13.02
CA GLU A 18 -17.96 -6.03 13.79
C GLU A 18 -16.78 -5.32 13.11
N ILE A 19 -16.72 -5.36 11.78
CA ILE A 19 -15.74 -4.67 10.94
C ILE A 19 -15.96 -3.15 10.97
N LEU A 20 -17.20 -2.67 10.82
CA LEU A 20 -17.53 -1.25 10.93
C LEU A 20 -17.30 -0.71 12.35
N ARG A 21 -17.54 -1.54 13.37
CA ARG A 21 -17.33 -1.19 14.78
C ARG A 21 -15.86 -1.19 15.18
N SER A 22 -15.02 -2.01 14.55
CA SER A 22 -13.57 -1.96 14.78
C SER A 22 -12.95 -0.66 14.27
N LEU A 23 -13.56 -0.02 13.27
CA LEU A 23 -13.14 1.28 12.75
C LEU A 23 -13.56 2.47 13.63
N THR A 24 -14.59 2.33 14.48
CA THR A 24 -15.25 3.47 15.16
C THR A 24 -14.94 3.65 16.66
N VAL A 25 -14.43 2.63 17.37
CA VAL A 25 -14.26 2.67 18.84
C VAL A 25 -12.81 2.90 19.27
N MET A 26 -12.25 4.12 19.13
CA MET A 26 -10.91 4.42 19.67
C MET A 26 -10.66 5.91 20.00
N GLY A 27 -11.17 6.42 21.14
CA GLY A 27 -11.14 7.83 21.58
C GLY A 27 -9.88 8.66 21.23
N LYS A 28 -8.69 8.29 21.73
CA LYS A 28 -7.42 9.00 21.47
C LYS A 28 -6.80 8.72 20.09
N ARG A 29 -7.33 7.74 19.36
CA ARG A 29 -6.82 7.30 18.04
C ARG A 29 -7.78 7.68 16.90
N LYS A 30 -8.89 8.35 17.21
CA LYS A 30 -9.93 8.72 16.22
C LYS A 30 -9.36 9.59 15.12
N ALA A 31 -8.58 10.62 15.46
CA ALA A 31 -8.01 11.54 14.48
C ALA A 31 -7.02 10.83 13.52
N PRO A 32 -6.01 10.07 14.00
CA PRO A 32 -5.13 9.30 13.12
C PRO A 32 -5.84 8.26 12.24
N VAL A 33 -6.85 7.59 12.78
CA VAL A 33 -7.63 6.60 12.00
C VAL A 33 -8.51 7.28 10.97
N ALA A 34 -9.21 8.36 11.34
CA ALA A 34 -10.06 9.12 10.42
C ALA A 34 -9.24 9.71 9.26
N ILE A 35 -8.07 10.30 9.56
CA ILE A 35 -7.21 10.86 8.52
C ILE A 35 -6.57 9.76 7.64
N GLY A 36 -6.24 8.60 8.23
CA GLY A 36 -5.82 7.43 7.48
C GLY A 36 -6.91 6.97 6.49
N ILE A 37 -8.18 6.93 6.92
CA ILE A 37 -9.32 6.62 6.06
C ILE A 37 -9.47 7.68 4.95
N SER A 38 -9.32 8.97 5.27
CA SER A 38 -9.36 10.05 4.27
C SER A 38 -8.27 9.89 3.20
N ILE A 39 -7.03 9.57 3.60
CA ILE A 39 -5.93 9.30 2.65
C ILE A 39 -6.24 8.05 1.82
N ILE A 40 -6.74 6.97 2.43
CA ILE A 40 -7.12 5.75 1.70
C ILE A 40 -8.16 6.06 0.61
N LEU A 41 -9.22 6.80 0.95
CA LEU A 41 -10.25 7.20 -0.02
C LEU A 41 -9.67 8.06 -1.15
N LEU A 42 -8.80 9.01 -0.81
CA LEU A 42 -8.15 9.88 -1.76
C LEU A 42 -7.29 9.10 -2.77
N VAL A 43 -6.45 8.19 -2.27
CA VAL A 43 -5.57 7.37 -3.12
C VAL A 43 -6.36 6.32 -3.91
N ILE A 44 -7.53 5.88 -3.43
CA ILE A 44 -8.46 5.06 -4.24
C ILE A 44 -8.98 5.86 -5.43
N ILE A 45 -9.40 7.11 -5.25
CA ILE A 45 -9.89 7.95 -6.35
C ILE A 45 -8.76 8.19 -7.36
N ASP A 46 -7.56 8.52 -6.86
CA ASP A 46 -6.35 8.67 -7.67
C ASP A 46 -6.04 7.41 -8.51
N LEU A 47 -6.07 6.24 -7.88
CA LEU A 47 -5.90 4.94 -8.54
C LEU A 47 -6.94 4.74 -9.65
N LEU A 48 -8.21 5.04 -9.39
CA LEU A 48 -9.26 4.83 -10.37
C LEU A 48 -9.16 5.80 -11.55
N MET A 49 -8.74 7.04 -11.31
CA MET A 49 -8.47 8.02 -12.38
C MET A 49 -7.23 7.64 -13.21
N THR A 50 -6.09 7.38 -12.57
CA THR A 50 -4.85 6.99 -13.27
C THR A 50 -4.95 5.66 -14.02
N ARG A 51 -5.99 4.85 -13.74
CA ARG A 51 -6.26 3.57 -14.42
C ARG A 51 -7.49 3.60 -15.32
N GLN A 52 -7.96 4.80 -15.68
CA GLN A 52 -9.05 5.03 -16.65
C GLN A 52 -10.38 4.36 -16.28
N LEU A 53 -10.65 4.19 -14.98
CA LEU A 53 -11.94 3.71 -14.46
C LEU A 53 -12.84 4.86 -14.04
N LEU A 54 -12.26 6.02 -13.74
CA LEU A 54 -12.98 7.28 -13.59
C LEU A 54 -12.53 8.23 -14.70
N PRO A 55 -13.46 8.79 -15.48
CA PRO A 55 -13.13 9.83 -16.44
C PRO A 55 -12.63 11.07 -15.70
N TYR A 56 -11.69 11.77 -16.30
CA TYR A 56 -11.11 12.99 -15.77
C TYR A 56 -10.82 13.98 -16.90
N ASN A 57 -10.67 15.23 -16.51
CA ASN A 57 -10.29 16.38 -17.32
C ASN A 57 -9.35 17.29 -16.51
N ASP A 58 -8.78 18.31 -17.15
CA ASP A 58 -7.82 19.24 -16.54
C ASP A 58 -8.28 19.81 -15.19
N THR A 59 -9.58 20.12 -15.04
CA THR A 59 -10.10 20.67 -13.78
C THR A 59 -10.13 19.64 -12.66
N SER A 60 -10.53 18.40 -12.98
CA SER A 60 -10.49 17.30 -12.01
C SER A 60 -9.07 16.86 -11.66
N GLU A 61 -8.12 16.93 -12.60
CA GLU A 61 -6.70 16.66 -12.35
C GLU A 61 -6.11 17.68 -11.37
N GLY A 62 -6.32 18.97 -11.64
CA GLY A 62 -5.87 20.04 -10.76
C GLY A 62 -6.49 19.95 -9.37
N LEU A 63 -7.80 19.63 -9.30
CA LEU A 63 -8.50 19.41 -8.03
C LEU A 63 -7.92 18.21 -7.27
N MET A 64 -7.67 17.09 -7.95
CA MET A 64 -7.05 15.92 -7.33
C MET A 64 -5.64 16.21 -6.84
N PHE A 65 -4.86 16.96 -7.61
CA PHE A 65 -3.51 17.35 -7.20
C PHE A 65 -3.55 18.20 -5.92
N ILE A 66 -4.45 19.20 -5.85
CA ILE A 66 -4.64 20.03 -4.65
C ILE A 66 -5.11 19.19 -3.45
N LEU A 67 -6.04 18.25 -3.66
CA LEU A 67 -6.52 17.36 -2.59
C LEU A 67 -5.42 16.42 -2.10
N THR A 68 -4.66 15.79 -2.99
CA THR A 68 -3.52 14.93 -2.65
C THR A 68 -2.43 15.70 -1.91
N MET A 69 -2.13 16.93 -2.33
CA MET A 69 -1.21 17.80 -1.62
C MET A 69 -1.73 18.18 -0.24
N SER A 70 -3.00 18.60 -0.12
CA SER A 70 -3.56 19.14 1.12
C SER A 70 -3.87 18.06 2.16
N ILE A 71 -4.51 16.97 1.74
CA ILE A 71 -4.93 15.86 2.60
C ILE A 71 -3.80 14.84 2.75
N GLY A 72 -3.15 14.45 1.66
CA GLY A 72 -2.06 13.46 1.68
C GLY A 72 -0.82 14.00 2.38
N TYR A 73 -0.25 15.09 1.83
CA TYR A 73 1.03 15.64 2.30
C TYR A 73 0.91 16.73 3.36
N GLY A 74 -0.13 17.54 3.32
CA GLY A 74 -0.35 18.62 4.29
C GLY A 74 -0.87 18.07 5.62
N ILE A 75 -2.18 18.15 5.82
CA ILE A 75 -2.82 17.84 7.10
C ILE A 75 -2.62 16.36 7.47
N GLY A 76 -2.75 15.45 6.51
CA GLY A 76 -2.74 14.02 6.80
C GLY A 76 -1.38 13.46 7.18
N SER A 77 -0.33 13.78 6.43
CA SER A 77 1.02 13.36 6.79
C SER A 77 1.43 13.90 8.16
N ILE A 78 1.11 15.16 8.48
CA ILE A 78 1.44 15.79 9.76
C ILE A 78 0.77 15.05 10.91
N ILE A 79 -0.54 14.78 10.82
CA ILE A 79 -1.28 14.07 11.89
C ILE A 79 -0.74 12.64 12.06
N LEU A 80 -0.48 11.91 10.96
CA LEU A 80 0.03 10.54 11.03
C LEU A 80 1.47 10.47 11.57
N LEU A 81 2.34 11.40 11.16
CA LEU A 81 3.71 11.49 11.63
C LEU A 81 3.78 11.91 13.10
N GLU A 82 2.93 12.84 13.54
CA GLU A 82 2.83 13.25 14.95
C GLU A 82 2.34 12.08 15.83
N TYR A 83 1.32 11.35 15.36
CA TYR A 83 0.86 10.14 16.04
C TYR A 83 1.96 9.08 16.12
N ALA A 84 2.68 8.84 15.01
CA ALA A 84 3.84 7.95 14.97
C ALA A 84 4.95 8.42 15.92
N HIS A 85 5.22 9.72 16.00
CA HIS A 85 6.19 10.33 16.90
C HIS A 85 5.85 10.04 18.36
N HIS A 86 4.60 10.32 18.75
CA HIS A 86 4.12 10.13 20.12
C HIS A 86 4.19 8.66 20.55
N VAL A 87 3.67 7.78 19.69
CA VAL A 87 3.54 6.34 19.98
C VAL A 87 4.92 5.65 20.04
N SER A 88 5.89 6.10 19.23
CA SER A 88 7.23 5.51 19.18
C SER A 88 8.28 6.20 20.07
N LYS A 89 7.93 7.24 20.84
CA LYS A 89 8.86 8.06 21.62
C LYS A 89 9.83 7.25 22.49
N GLU A 90 9.31 6.32 23.30
CA GLU A 90 10.12 5.51 24.20
C GLU A 90 11.05 4.56 23.44
N ILE A 91 10.56 3.97 22.36
CA ILE A 91 11.29 2.99 21.55
C ILE A 91 12.40 3.66 20.75
N ARG A 92 12.14 4.86 20.21
CA ARG A 92 13.15 5.66 19.51
C ARG A 92 14.29 6.11 20.42
N GLY A 93 14.03 6.33 21.70
CA GLY A 93 15.07 6.60 22.69
C GLY A 93 16.02 5.40 22.89
N LYS A 94 15.56 4.17 22.63
CA LYS A 94 16.31 2.93 22.86
C LYS A 94 16.91 2.33 21.57
N SER A 95 16.29 2.55 20.42
CA SER A 95 16.71 1.98 19.13
C SER A 95 17.18 3.05 18.16
N ARG A 96 18.49 3.04 17.86
CA ARG A 96 19.10 3.92 16.85
C ARG A 96 18.45 3.75 15.47
N PHE A 97 18.10 2.51 15.10
CA PHE A 97 17.42 2.21 13.85
C PHE A 97 16.07 2.91 13.74
N SER A 98 15.22 2.79 14.77
CA SER A 98 13.91 3.45 14.80
C SER A 98 14.03 4.96 14.76
N ASN A 99 15.01 5.54 15.48
CA ASN A 99 15.21 6.99 15.50
C ASN A 99 15.70 7.54 14.17
N ILE A 100 16.68 6.90 13.52
CA ILE A 100 17.17 7.30 12.19
C ILE A 100 16.03 7.22 11.18
N MET A 101 15.33 6.09 11.11
CA MET A 101 14.23 5.90 10.17
C MET A 101 13.14 6.97 10.34
N HIS A 102 12.75 7.29 11.58
CA HIS A 102 11.74 8.32 11.86
C HIS A 102 12.17 9.70 11.36
N TRP A 103 13.37 10.16 11.70
CA TRP A 103 13.84 11.49 11.30
C TRP A 103 14.09 11.59 9.80
N SER A 104 14.66 10.55 9.19
CA SER A 104 14.84 10.51 7.73
C SER A 104 13.49 10.63 7.00
N VAL A 105 12.45 9.90 7.44
CA VAL A 105 11.13 9.98 6.81
C VAL A 105 10.49 11.34 7.01
N ILE A 106 10.59 11.95 8.20
CA ILE A 106 10.07 13.30 8.43
C ILE A 106 10.73 14.29 7.47
N ILE A 107 12.06 14.31 7.41
CA ILE A 107 12.81 15.24 6.55
C ILE A 107 12.41 15.05 5.09
N THR A 108 12.39 13.80 4.61
CA THR A 108 12.01 13.50 3.23
C THR A 108 10.56 13.89 2.94
N GLN A 109 9.61 13.59 3.83
CA GLN A 109 8.19 13.94 3.64
C GLN A 109 7.96 15.45 3.56
N PHE A 110 8.58 16.24 4.44
CA PHE A 110 8.50 17.70 4.35
C PHE A 110 9.17 18.23 3.08
N SER A 111 10.28 17.63 2.65
CA SER A 111 10.96 18.02 1.41
C SER A 111 10.09 17.75 0.18
N LEU A 112 9.45 16.57 0.12
CA LEU A 112 8.50 16.21 -0.93
C LEU A 112 7.29 17.14 -0.94
N PHE A 113 6.74 17.50 0.23
CA PHE A 113 5.65 18.47 0.31
C PHE A 113 6.03 19.84 -0.27
N VAL A 114 7.23 20.34 0.03
CA VAL A 114 7.74 21.60 -0.54
C VAL A 114 7.87 21.50 -2.06
N ILE A 115 8.41 20.40 -2.58
CA ILE A 115 8.53 20.18 -4.04
C ILE A 115 7.15 20.16 -4.71
N LEU A 116 6.17 19.45 -4.12
CA LEU A 116 4.80 19.41 -4.63
C LEU A 116 4.13 20.80 -4.59
N LEU A 117 4.41 21.61 -3.56
CA LEU A 117 3.91 22.98 -3.46
C LEU A 117 4.55 23.88 -4.52
N VAL A 118 5.84 23.72 -4.80
CA VAL A 118 6.53 24.41 -5.90
C VAL A 118 5.91 24.01 -7.24
N MET A 119 5.64 22.72 -7.46
CA MET A 119 4.95 22.24 -8.65
C MET A 119 3.56 22.85 -8.82
N LEU A 120 2.81 23.04 -7.73
CA LEU A 120 1.48 23.65 -7.77
C LEU A 120 1.53 25.13 -8.18
N ILE A 121 2.52 25.88 -7.70
CA ILE A 121 2.63 27.33 -7.93
C ILE A 121 3.28 27.65 -9.28
N PHE A 122 4.36 26.96 -9.62
CA PHE A 122 5.20 27.26 -10.78
C PHE A 122 5.00 26.31 -11.96
N GLY A 123 4.17 25.28 -11.79
CA GLY A 123 4.00 24.21 -12.77
C GLY A 123 5.12 23.17 -12.73
N ASN A 124 4.99 22.13 -13.57
CA ASN A 124 5.93 21.02 -13.64
C ASN A 124 6.77 21.05 -14.93
N THR A 125 7.56 22.11 -15.11
CA THR A 125 8.36 22.31 -16.32
C THR A 125 9.32 21.13 -16.55
N GLY A 126 9.16 20.43 -17.68
CA GLY A 126 10.00 19.29 -18.07
C GLY A 126 9.83 18.04 -17.21
N HIS A 127 8.77 17.95 -16.39
CA HIS A 127 8.46 16.81 -15.52
C HIS A 127 9.58 16.40 -14.54
N PHE A 128 10.53 17.30 -14.30
CA PHE A 128 11.68 17.02 -13.44
C PHE A 128 11.26 16.82 -11.98
N PHE A 129 10.37 17.68 -11.48
CA PHE A 129 9.91 17.62 -10.09
C PHE A 129 9.10 16.35 -9.82
N SER A 130 8.18 15.98 -10.72
CA SER A 130 7.38 14.75 -10.55
C SER A 130 8.22 13.49 -10.56
N ARG A 131 9.19 13.39 -11.48
CA ARG A 131 10.17 12.29 -11.49
C ARG A 131 11.01 12.25 -10.23
N THR A 132 11.41 13.41 -9.69
CA THR A 132 12.17 13.49 -8.44
C THR A 132 11.34 13.02 -7.25
N VAL A 133 10.08 13.47 -7.14
CA VAL A 133 9.14 13.04 -6.09
C VAL A 133 8.94 11.53 -6.14
N PHE A 134 8.69 11.00 -7.34
CA PHE A 134 8.52 9.56 -7.55
C PHE A 134 9.80 8.77 -7.21
N ALA A 135 10.96 9.19 -7.69
CA ALA A 135 12.23 8.50 -7.43
C ALA A 135 12.58 8.48 -5.94
N VAL A 136 12.56 9.64 -5.28
CA VAL A 136 12.94 9.77 -3.86
C VAL A 136 12.00 8.96 -2.97
N SER A 137 10.69 9.03 -3.20
CA SER A 137 9.71 8.28 -2.41
C SER A 137 9.86 6.77 -2.58
N SER A 138 10.00 6.28 -3.81
CA SER A 138 10.13 4.85 -4.10
C SER A 138 11.46 4.27 -3.60
N ILE A 139 12.58 4.98 -3.75
CA ILE A 139 13.89 4.52 -3.24
C ILE A 139 13.85 4.37 -1.71
N PHE A 140 13.39 5.40 -0.99
CA PHE A 140 13.32 5.33 0.46
C PHE A 140 12.35 4.24 0.94
N ALA A 141 11.19 4.10 0.29
CA ALA A 141 10.23 3.06 0.63
C ALA A 141 10.80 1.65 0.40
N THR A 142 11.53 1.45 -0.71
CA THR A 142 12.22 0.19 -1.01
C THR A 142 13.24 -0.16 0.07
N ILE A 143 14.05 0.81 0.51
CA ILE A 143 15.02 0.64 1.59
C ILE A 143 14.33 0.26 2.91
N ILE A 144 13.25 0.97 3.27
CA ILE A 144 12.48 0.71 4.50
C ILE A 144 11.87 -0.70 4.48
N MET A 145 11.23 -1.07 3.38
CA MET A 145 10.61 -2.39 3.20
C MET A 145 11.64 -3.53 3.15
N GLY A 146 12.76 -3.31 2.46
CA GLY A 146 13.89 -4.25 2.45
C GLY A 146 14.48 -4.45 3.86
N THR A 147 14.60 -3.38 4.64
CA THR A 147 15.14 -3.46 6.00
C THR A 147 14.22 -4.22 6.96
N ILE A 148 12.90 -3.99 6.90
CA ILE A 148 11.96 -4.75 7.74
C ILE A 148 11.87 -6.21 7.31
N SER A 149 11.98 -6.50 6.00
CA SER A 149 12.07 -7.87 5.51
C SER A 149 13.29 -8.58 6.08
N PHE A 150 14.46 -7.94 6.05
CA PHE A 150 15.68 -8.48 6.68
C PHE A 150 15.48 -8.75 8.17
N LYS A 151 14.82 -7.83 8.90
CA LYS A 151 14.47 -8.03 10.31
C LYS A 151 13.55 -9.23 10.52
N PHE A 152 12.54 -9.42 9.68
CA PHE A 152 11.67 -10.60 9.76
C PHE A 152 12.42 -11.91 9.50
N PHE A 153 13.32 -11.96 8.51
CA PHE A 153 14.16 -13.15 8.29
C PHE A 153 15.08 -13.41 9.48
N SER A 154 15.67 -12.35 10.03
CA SER A 154 16.51 -12.42 11.22
C SER A 154 15.72 -12.95 12.43
N TRP A 155 14.50 -12.46 12.66
CA TRP A 155 13.62 -12.96 13.73
C TRP A 155 13.16 -14.40 13.49
N TYR A 156 12.89 -14.79 12.24
CA TYR A 156 12.56 -16.17 11.91
C TYR A 156 13.72 -17.12 12.24
N LYS A 157 14.96 -16.70 11.95
CA LYS A 157 16.17 -17.47 12.25
C LYS A 157 16.42 -17.58 13.77
N ALA A 158 16.25 -16.49 14.51
CA ALA A 158 16.48 -16.45 15.96
C ALA A 158 15.35 -17.11 16.78
N SER A 159 14.13 -17.21 16.25
CA SER A 159 13.01 -17.85 16.94
C SER A 159 13.16 -19.37 17.01
N ASN A 160 13.27 -19.91 18.24
CA ASN A 160 13.30 -21.36 18.50
C ASN A 160 12.15 -22.16 17.84
N TYR A 161 10.95 -21.57 17.75
CA TYR A 161 9.76 -22.26 17.22
C TYR A 161 9.54 -22.08 15.70
N LYS A 162 10.43 -21.33 15.01
CA LYS A 162 10.36 -21.02 13.56
C LYS A 162 8.93 -20.81 13.03
N THR A 163 8.20 -19.87 13.63
CA THR A 163 6.78 -19.68 13.31
C THR A 163 6.58 -19.27 11.85
N PRO A 164 5.78 -19.99 11.05
CA PRO A 164 5.66 -19.74 9.61
C PRO A 164 5.10 -18.35 9.29
N ILE A 165 4.29 -17.77 10.19
CA ILE A 165 3.73 -16.44 10.00
C ILE A 165 4.81 -15.36 9.85
N VAL A 166 5.91 -15.46 10.62
CA VAL A 166 7.04 -14.52 10.55
C VAL A 166 7.74 -14.64 9.20
N LEU A 167 7.89 -15.85 8.68
CA LEU A 167 8.48 -16.10 7.37
C LEU A 167 7.62 -15.51 6.24
N PHE A 168 6.30 -15.71 6.28
CA PHE A 168 5.42 -15.14 5.25
C PHE A 168 5.38 -13.62 5.30
N TYR A 169 5.46 -13.00 6.47
CA TYR A 169 5.67 -11.55 6.57
C TYR A 169 7.04 -11.10 6.04
N ALA A 170 8.10 -11.91 6.22
CA ALA A 170 9.41 -11.63 5.65
C ALA A 170 9.37 -11.61 4.12
N ILE A 171 8.75 -12.63 3.52
CA ILE A 171 8.60 -12.77 2.07
C ILE A 171 7.66 -11.70 1.53
N ALA A 172 6.54 -11.43 2.19
CA ALA A 172 5.60 -10.38 1.80
C ALA A 172 6.24 -8.98 1.82
N ALA A 173 7.04 -8.67 2.84
CA ALA A 173 7.78 -7.41 2.89
C ALA A 173 8.87 -7.33 1.79
N LEU A 174 9.55 -8.45 1.50
CA LEU A 174 10.58 -8.52 0.45
C LEU A 174 9.98 -8.29 -0.93
N THR A 175 8.90 -8.99 -1.25
CA THR A 175 8.24 -8.89 -2.55
C THR A 175 7.56 -7.54 -2.73
N LEU A 176 7.05 -6.92 -1.66
CA LEU A 176 6.58 -5.54 -1.71
C LEU A 176 7.73 -4.56 -1.95
N ALA A 177 8.90 -4.75 -1.33
CA ALA A 177 10.09 -3.94 -1.61
C ALA A 177 10.52 -4.06 -3.08
N PHE A 178 10.55 -5.28 -3.62
CA PHE A 178 10.82 -5.50 -5.04
C PHE A 178 9.75 -4.88 -5.94
N SER A 179 8.47 -4.94 -5.57
CA SER A 179 7.40 -4.31 -6.36
C SER A 179 7.56 -2.79 -6.44
N ILE A 180 7.91 -2.14 -5.32
CA ILE A 180 8.14 -0.68 -5.29
C ILE A 180 9.39 -0.32 -6.11
N GLY A 181 10.48 -1.07 -5.95
CA GLY A 181 11.72 -0.83 -6.68
C GLY A 181 11.61 -1.11 -8.18
N GLU A 182 10.88 -2.17 -8.55
CA GLU A 182 10.60 -2.52 -9.94
C GLU A 182 9.72 -1.47 -10.62
N ASP A 183 8.62 -1.06 -10.00
CA ASP A 183 7.73 -0.01 -10.54
C ASP A 183 8.50 1.30 -10.80
N ALA A 184 9.37 1.70 -9.86
CA ALA A 184 10.24 2.86 -10.03
C ALA A 184 11.28 2.66 -11.13
N GLY A 185 11.93 1.49 -11.16
CA GLY A 185 12.95 1.17 -12.15
C GLY A 185 12.38 1.17 -13.57
N THR A 186 11.25 0.50 -13.79
CA THR A 186 10.63 0.41 -15.12
C THR A 186 10.15 1.77 -15.60
N LYS A 187 9.45 2.55 -14.76
CA LYS A 187 8.94 3.88 -15.16
C LYS A 187 10.02 4.95 -15.29
N LEU A 188 11.09 4.93 -14.50
CA LEU A 188 12.15 5.95 -14.58
C LEU A 188 13.20 5.65 -15.65
N LEU A 189 13.48 4.37 -15.93
CA LEU A 189 14.58 3.97 -16.82
C LEU A 189 14.12 3.49 -18.19
N MET A 190 12.90 2.95 -18.31
CA MET A 190 12.42 2.33 -19.56
C MET A 190 11.37 3.18 -20.29
N VAL A 191 10.83 4.22 -19.65
CA VAL A 191 9.87 5.14 -20.28
C VAL A 191 10.61 6.39 -20.77
N ASN A 192 10.63 6.56 -22.09
CA ASN A 192 11.16 7.73 -22.75
C ASN A 192 10.10 8.83 -22.77
N VAL A 193 10.52 10.07 -22.55
CA VAL A 193 9.64 11.24 -22.71
C VAL A 193 10.11 12.08 -23.88
N ILE A 194 9.21 12.24 -24.83
CA ILE A 194 9.41 13.02 -26.05
C ILE A 194 8.49 14.23 -25.98
N GLN A 195 9.00 15.40 -26.37
CA GLN A 195 8.23 16.64 -26.40
C GLN A 195 8.18 17.17 -27.83
N GLU A 196 6.98 17.47 -28.29
CA GLU A 196 6.71 17.95 -29.64
C GLU A 196 5.92 19.24 -29.60
N LYS A 197 5.99 20.03 -30.68
CA LYS A 197 5.22 21.26 -30.76
C LYS A 197 3.75 20.95 -31.03
N THR A 198 2.87 21.46 -30.18
CA THR A 198 1.43 21.24 -30.32
C THR A 198 0.88 21.92 -31.58
N PRO A 199 0.08 21.21 -32.41
CA PRO A 199 -0.65 21.82 -33.52
C PRO A 199 -1.65 22.87 -33.03
N LEU A 200 -1.71 24.02 -33.72
CA LEU A 200 -2.61 25.13 -33.39
C LEU A 200 -4.08 24.67 -33.34
N GLY A 201 -4.78 25.01 -32.26
CA GLY A 201 -6.22 24.71 -32.10
C GLY A 201 -6.54 23.33 -31.54
N THR A 202 -5.54 22.53 -31.16
CA THR A 202 -5.79 21.28 -30.42
C THR A 202 -6.20 21.59 -28.97
N PRO A 203 -7.24 20.92 -28.44
CA PRO A 203 -7.66 21.10 -27.06
C PRO A 203 -6.59 20.57 -26.10
N THR A 204 -6.47 21.19 -24.93
CA THR A 204 -5.66 20.66 -23.83
C THR A 204 -6.34 19.42 -23.29
N GLU A 205 -5.60 18.32 -23.26
CA GLU A 205 -6.11 17.02 -22.82
C GLU A 205 -4.94 16.13 -22.40
N SER A 206 -5.12 15.38 -21.32
CA SER A 206 -4.21 14.31 -20.93
C SER A 206 -4.93 12.95 -20.93
N SER A 207 -4.26 11.91 -21.41
CA SER A 207 -4.86 10.58 -21.53
C SER A 207 -3.83 9.46 -21.53
N PHE A 208 -4.23 8.32 -20.96
CA PHE A 208 -3.51 7.05 -21.14
C PHE A 208 -3.97 6.39 -22.45
N LEU A 209 -3.04 5.93 -23.27
CA LEU A 209 -3.36 5.40 -24.61
C LEU A 209 -3.07 3.90 -24.73
N TYR A 210 -1.87 3.47 -24.32
CA TYR A 210 -1.37 2.10 -24.50
C TYR A 210 -1.49 1.62 -25.95
N SER A 211 -1.13 2.49 -26.91
CA SER A 211 -1.20 2.22 -28.35
C SER A 211 0.19 2.11 -28.95
N GLU A 212 0.38 1.16 -29.87
CA GLU A 212 1.61 1.04 -30.64
C GLU A 212 1.77 2.24 -31.59
N SER A 213 3.02 2.67 -31.78
CA SER A 213 3.39 3.74 -32.69
C SER A 213 4.60 3.34 -33.52
N GLU A 214 4.38 3.22 -34.84
CA GLU A 214 5.45 2.96 -35.80
C GLU A 214 6.47 4.10 -35.85
N GLU A 215 6.02 5.34 -35.63
CA GLU A 215 6.87 6.54 -35.67
C GLU A 215 7.97 6.52 -34.60
N TYR A 216 7.65 6.05 -33.39
CA TYR A 216 8.58 6.03 -32.27
C TYR A 216 9.18 4.64 -32.00
N ASN A 217 8.84 3.62 -32.79
CA ASN A 217 9.21 2.21 -32.56
C ASN A 217 8.95 1.80 -31.09
N GLY A 218 7.72 2.02 -30.64
CA GLY A 218 7.35 1.84 -29.25
C GLY A 218 5.85 1.99 -28.97
N GLN A 219 5.47 1.72 -27.73
CA GLN A 219 4.11 1.90 -27.24
C GLN A 219 3.98 3.25 -26.52
N ILE A 220 3.03 4.09 -26.96
CA ILE A 220 2.65 5.32 -26.27
C ILE A 220 1.74 4.96 -25.10
N VAL A 221 2.20 5.21 -23.89
CA VAL A 221 1.50 4.85 -22.65
C VAL A 221 0.63 5.99 -22.15
N TYR A 222 1.14 7.21 -22.27
CA TYR A 222 0.49 8.42 -21.79
C TYR A 222 0.86 9.60 -22.69
N LYS A 223 -0.12 10.48 -22.90
CA LYS A 223 -0.03 11.67 -23.75
C LYS A 223 -0.64 12.85 -23.01
N GLU A 224 0.10 13.94 -22.96
CA GLU A 224 -0.36 15.22 -22.40
C GLU A 224 -0.23 16.29 -23.47
N VAL A 225 -1.34 16.94 -23.81
CA VAL A 225 -1.39 18.01 -24.81
C VAL A 225 -1.57 19.33 -24.08
N THR A 226 -0.56 20.19 -24.11
CA THR A 226 -0.64 21.59 -23.65
C THR A 226 -0.72 22.52 -24.86
N SER A 227 -1.11 23.78 -24.66
CA SER A 227 -1.24 24.78 -25.75
C SER A 227 -0.02 24.90 -26.68
N ASN A 228 1.19 24.61 -26.19
CA ASN A 228 2.44 24.79 -26.92
C ASN A 228 3.22 23.50 -27.16
N ILE A 229 3.10 22.52 -26.25
CA ILE A 229 3.88 21.29 -26.24
C ILE A 229 2.97 20.07 -26.01
N THR A 230 3.18 19.02 -26.80
CA THR A 230 2.63 17.69 -26.58
C THR A 230 3.74 16.83 -25.99
N THR A 231 3.52 16.29 -24.81
CA THR A 231 4.45 15.35 -24.16
C THR A 231 3.95 13.92 -24.35
N LEU A 232 4.81 13.04 -24.86
CA LEU A 232 4.54 11.63 -25.06
C LEU A 232 5.45 10.78 -24.18
N TYR A 233 4.84 9.82 -23.48
CA TYR A 233 5.53 8.83 -22.68
C TYR A 233 5.51 7.51 -23.44
N ILE A 234 6.69 7.07 -23.87
CA ILE A 234 6.86 5.97 -24.82
C ILE A 234 7.71 4.88 -24.18
N ILE A 235 7.26 3.64 -24.28
CA ILE A 235 8.08 2.46 -23.98
C ILE A 235 8.63 1.95 -25.30
N PRO A 236 9.96 2.01 -25.53
CA PRO A 236 10.56 1.49 -26.75
C PRO A 236 10.36 -0.02 -26.90
N ASP A 237 10.17 -0.49 -28.13
CA ASP A 237 9.94 -1.93 -28.42
C ASP A 237 11.08 -2.82 -27.91
N SER A 238 12.32 -2.32 -27.94
CA SER A 238 13.50 -3.00 -27.40
C SER A 238 13.39 -3.43 -25.94
N HIS A 239 12.53 -2.77 -25.16
CA HIS A 239 12.34 -3.02 -23.73
C HIS A 239 10.89 -3.32 -23.35
N LEU A 240 9.95 -3.30 -24.30
CA LEU A 240 8.51 -3.44 -24.06
C LEU A 240 8.14 -4.79 -23.44
N GLU A 241 8.70 -5.89 -23.95
CA GLU A 241 8.45 -7.24 -23.39
C GLU A 241 8.93 -7.34 -21.94
N LEU A 242 10.14 -6.84 -21.67
CA LEU A 242 10.72 -6.85 -20.32
C LEU A 242 9.90 -5.97 -19.37
N TYR A 243 9.49 -4.78 -19.82
CA TYR A 243 8.61 -3.88 -19.06
C TYR A 243 7.30 -4.57 -18.70
N ASN A 244 6.65 -5.25 -19.65
CA ASN A 244 5.38 -5.94 -19.44
C ASN A 244 5.53 -7.15 -18.51
N TYR A 245 6.62 -7.91 -18.63
CA TYR A 245 6.92 -9.06 -17.78
C TYR A 245 7.12 -8.64 -16.32
N LEU A 246 7.95 -7.62 -16.08
CA LEU A 246 8.25 -7.11 -14.74
C LEU A 246 6.97 -6.60 -14.04
N ASN A 247 6.22 -5.72 -14.71
CA ASN A 247 4.98 -5.14 -14.17
C ASN A 247 3.88 -6.18 -13.92
N SER A 248 3.94 -7.34 -14.56
CA SER A 248 2.88 -8.35 -14.46
C SER A 248 3.17 -9.49 -13.50
N ILE A 249 4.41 -9.63 -13.01
CA ILE A 249 4.79 -10.77 -12.17
C ILE A 249 5.12 -10.34 -10.74
N VAL A 250 5.91 -9.28 -10.56
CA VAL A 250 6.44 -8.93 -9.24
C VAL A 250 5.32 -8.54 -8.29
N LEU A 251 4.40 -7.68 -8.74
CA LEU A 251 3.29 -7.19 -7.93
C LEU A 251 2.28 -8.30 -7.56
N PRO A 252 1.81 -9.18 -8.49
CA PRO A 252 0.96 -10.32 -8.11
C PRO A 252 1.57 -11.30 -7.11
N ILE A 253 2.87 -11.61 -7.24
CA ILE A 253 3.57 -12.44 -6.27
C ILE A 253 3.55 -11.75 -4.89
N GLY A 254 3.82 -10.44 -4.86
CA GLY A 254 3.73 -9.64 -3.64
C GLY A 254 2.34 -9.67 -3.02
N PHE A 255 1.29 -9.51 -3.83
CA PHE A 255 -0.10 -9.57 -3.39
C PHE A 255 -0.45 -10.94 -2.78
N ALA A 256 -0.06 -12.04 -3.42
CA ALA A 256 -0.31 -13.39 -2.93
C ALA A 256 0.36 -13.65 -1.57
N PHE A 257 1.62 -13.24 -1.40
CA PHE A 257 2.31 -13.40 -0.11
C PHE A 257 1.73 -12.52 1.00
N ARG A 258 1.30 -11.29 0.69
CA ARG A 258 0.59 -10.43 1.66
C ARG A 258 -0.76 -11.03 2.04
N TRP A 259 -1.45 -11.67 1.10
CA TRP A 259 -2.67 -12.42 1.37
C TRP A 259 -2.42 -13.63 2.28
N ILE A 260 -1.39 -14.44 2.01
CA ILE A 260 -1.01 -15.58 2.88
C ILE A 260 -0.64 -15.07 4.28
N ALA A 261 0.15 -14.01 4.40
CA ALA A 261 0.55 -13.45 5.69
C ALA A 261 -0.66 -12.96 6.51
N SER A 262 -1.56 -12.22 5.87
CA SER A 262 -2.77 -11.66 6.51
C SER A 262 -3.77 -12.74 6.91
N THR A 263 -3.99 -13.73 6.03
CA THR A 263 -4.86 -14.88 6.33
C THR A 263 -4.30 -15.72 7.46
N MET A 264 -2.98 -15.90 7.56
CA MET A 264 -2.35 -16.59 8.69
C MET A 264 -2.45 -15.80 9.99
N LEU A 265 -2.30 -14.48 9.93
CA LEU A 265 -2.52 -13.59 11.08
C LEU A 265 -3.95 -13.76 11.61
N LEU A 266 -4.93 -13.72 10.72
CA LEU A 266 -6.34 -13.90 11.06
C LEU A 266 -6.69 -15.34 11.46
N ARG A 267 -6.10 -16.36 10.85
CA ARG A 267 -6.35 -17.77 11.17
C ARG A 267 -6.09 -18.06 12.64
N SER A 268 -5.07 -17.42 13.21
CA SER A 268 -4.73 -17.53 14.62
C SER A 268 -5.87 -17.11 15.56
N ILE A 269 -6.76 -16.22 15.08
CA ILE A 269 -7.94 -15.72 15.77
C ILE A 269 -9.13 -16.68 15.64
N TYR A 270 -9.35 -17.20 14.44
CA TYR A 270 -10.56 -17.98 14.13
C TYR A 270 -10.43 -19.49 14.35
N GLN A 271 -9.23 -20.00 14.70
CA GLN A 271 -9.01 -21.41 15.06
C GLN A 271 -9.88 -21.92 16.23
N LYS A 272 -10.48 -21.03 17.02
CA LYS A 272 -11.40 -21.38 18.11
C LYS A 272 -12.88 -21.46 17.68
N ILE A 273 -13.22 -21.07 16.45
CA ILE A 273 -14.59 -21.14 15.93
C ILE A 273 -14.78 -22.48 15.23
N THR A 274 -15.61 -23.35 15.80
CA THR A 274 -15.82 -24.75 15.39
C THR A 274 -16.32 -24.91 13.95
N LYS A 275 -16.99 -23.89 13.40
CA LYS A 275 -17.35 -23.77 11.97
C LYS A 275 -17.03 -22.34 11.53
N LEU A 276 -16.02 -22.19 10.67
CA LEU A 276 -15.74 -20.89 10.04
C LEU A 276 -16.97 -20.49 9.20
N PRO A 277 -17.59 -19.33 9.46
CA PRO A 277 -18.74 -18.91 8.68
C PRO A 277 -18.31 -18.66 7.23
N LEU A 278 -19.16 -19.05 6.28
CA LEU A 278 -18.90 -18.91 4.84
C LEU A 278 -18.52 -17.47 4.47
N SER A 279 -19.11 -16.49 5.15
CA SER A 279 -18.80 -15.06 5.03
C SER A 279 -17.32 -14.72 5.21
N LEU A 280 -16.62 -15.38 6.13
CA LEU A 280 -15.21 -15.13 6.37
C LEU A 280 -14.34 -15.65 5.22
N TRP A 281 -14.67 -16.82 4.67
CA TRP A 281 -14.01 -17.33 3.49
C TRP A 281 -14.23 -16.43 2.28
N ILE A 282 -15.45 -15.90 2.11
CA ILE A 282 -15.76 -14.91 1.07
C ILE A 282 -14.92 -13.65 1.28
N ILE A 283 -14.88 -13.07 2.48
CA ILE A 283 -14.10 -11.85 2.76
C ILE A 283 -12.61 -12.06 2.47
N LEU A 284 -12.06 -13.25 2.78
CA LEU A 284 -10.65 -13.55 2.54
C LEU A 284 -10.35 -13.82 1.07
N PHE A 285 -11.14 -14.66 0.38
CA PHE A 285 -10.83 -15.09 -0.98
C PHE A 285 -11.36 -14.17 -2.08
N LEU A 286 -12.46 -13.46 -1.85
CA LEU A 286 -13.08 -12.63 -2.88
C LEU A 286 -12.11 -11.57 -3.46
N PRO A 287 -11.32 -10.84 -2.65
CA PRO A 287 -10.34 -9.90 -3.20
C PRO A 287 -9.26 -10.58 -4.04
N LEU A 288 -8.79 -11.77 -3.61
CA LEU A 288 -7.79 -12.54 -4.34
C LEU A 288 -8.34 -13.05 -5.67
N ILE A 289 -9.58 -13.56 -5.69
CA ILE A 289 -10.24 -14.03 -6.91
C ILE A 289 -10.40 -12.86 -7.88
N PHE A 290 -10.93 -11.72 -7.43
CA PHE A 290 -11.07 -10.53 -8.29
C PHE A 290 -9.73 -10.04 -8.84
N TYR A 291 -8.70 -10.03 -8.01
CA TYR A 291 -7.34 -9.65 -8.42
C TYR A 291 -6.81 -10.58 -9.51
N LEU A 292 -6.87 -11.91 -9.30
CA LEU A 292 -6.33 -12.89 -10.25
C LEU A 292 -7.15 -12.96 -11.54
N VAL A 293 -8.48 -13.01 -11.45
CA VAL A 293 -9.37 -13.06 -12.62
C VAL A 293 -9.27 -11.78 -13.45
N GLY A 294 -9.20 -10.62 -12.81
CA GLY A 294 -9.02 -9.35 -13.50
C GLY A 294 -7.67 -9.23 -14.22
N LYS A 295 -6.61 -9.81 -13.65
CA LYS A 295 -5.26 -9.76 -14.24
C LYS A 295 -5.00 -10.84 -15.30
N MET A 296 -5.70 -11.98 -15.23
CA MET A 296 -5.45 -13.17 -16.06
C MET A 296 -5.37 -12.90 -17.57
N PRO A 297 -6.27 -12.12 -18.20
CA PRO A 297 -6.25 -11.93 -19.66
C PRO A 297 -5.06 -11.11 -20.16
N GLY A 298 -4.50 -10.25 -19.30
CA GLY A 298 -3.35 -9.39 -19.61
C GLY A 298 -2.11 -9.76 -18.82
N PHE A 299 -1.99 -11.01 -18.37
CA PHE A 299 -0.91 -11.41 -17.47
C PHE A 299 0.48 -11.25 -18.11
N PHE A 300 0.60 -11.29 -19.45
CA PHE A 300 1.87 -11.05 -20.14
C PHE A 300 1.88 -9.75 -20.96
N SER A 301 0.72 -9.13 -21.20
CA SER A 301 0.59 -7.88 -21.97
C SER A 301 0.48 -6.62 -21.10
N GLY A 302 0.72 -6.74 -19.78
CA GLY A 302 0.81 -5.60 -18.89
C GLY A 302 -0.53 -4.88 -18.69
N GLU A 303 -0.50 -3.55 -18.75
CA GLU A 303 -1.68 -2.67 -18.58
C GLU A 303 -2.42 -2.41 -19.91
N SER A 304 -1.75 -2.70 -21.04
CA SER A 304 -2.33 -2.57 -22.38
C SER A 304 -3.47 -3.56 -22.62
N LEU A 305 -3.42 -4.71 -21.93
CA LEU A 305 -4.30 -5.86 -22.19
C LEU A 305 -4.29 -6.22 -23.68
N ALA A 306 -3.14 -6.07 -24.35
CA ALA A 306 -2.99 -6.39 -25.77
C ALA A 306 -3.46 -7.84 -26.03
N GLY A 307 -4.26 -8.01 -27.09
CA GLY A 307 -4.91 -9.27 -27.44
C GLY A 307 -6.31 -9.48 -26.86
N ILE A 308 -6.84 -8.56 -26.06
CA ILE A 308 -8.22 -8.60 -25.53
C ILE A 308 -9.07 -7.54 -26.23
N ASP A 309 -10.27 -7.93 -26.66
CA ASP A 309 -11.21 -7.00 -27.29
C ASP A 309 -11.48 -5.81 -26.36
N GLU A 310 -11.55 -4.63 -26.95
CA GLU A 310 -11.71 -3.36 -26.24
C GLU A 310 -12.92 -3.35 -25.28
N GLU A 311 -14.01 -3.99 -25.70
CA GLU A 311 -15.23 -4.15 -24.90
C GLU A 311 -14.99 -4.88 -23.57
N TYR A 312 -14.08 -5.88 -23.55
CA TYR A 312 -13.78 -6.67 -22.36
C TYR A 312 -12.68 -6.07 -21.49
N ARG A 313 -11.78 -5.24 -22.06
CA ARG A 313 -10.67 -4.61 -21.32
C ARG A 313 -11.17 -3.82 -20.11
N TYR A 314 -12.28 -3.11 -20.25
CA TYR A 314 -12.89 -2.33 -19.17
C TYR A 314 -13.32 -3.20 -17.97
N TYR A 315 -14.00 -4.33 -18.21
CA TYR A 315 -14.48 -5.22 -17.14
C TYR A 315 -13.33 -5.89 -16.38
N PHE A 316 -12.28 -6.32 -17.07
CA PHE A 316 -11.10 -6.91 -16.43
C PHE A 316 -10.34 -5.89 -15.59
N ARG A 317 -10.23 -4.64 -16.05
CA ARG A 317 -9.67 -3.54 -15.24
C ARG A 317 -10.49 -3.33 -13.97
N ILE A 318 -11.81 -3.30 -14.04
CA ILE A 318 -12.68 -3.18 -12.85
C ILE A 318 -12.41 -4.30 -11.86
N LEU A 319 -12.42 -5.56 -12.31
CA LEU A 319 -12.18 -6.71 -11.44
C LEU A 319 -10.80 -6.62 -10.78
N PHE A 320 -9.76 -6.32 -11.56
CA PHE A 320 -8.40 -6.21 -11.07
C PHE A 320 -8.25 -5.10 -10.03
N ARG A 321 -8.81 -3.90 -10.27
CA ARG A 321 -8.74 -2.78 -9.34
C ARG A 321 -9.62 -2.99 -8.11
N ALA A 322 -10.81 -3.56 -8.25
CA ALA A 322 -11.66 -3.94 -7.13
C ALA A 322 -10.95 -4.95 -6.21
N GLY A 323 -10.32 -5.99 -6.79
CA GLY A 323 -9.50 -6.95 -6.05
C GLY A 323 -8.29 -6.30 -5.36
N THR A 324 -7.61 -5.38 -6.05
CA THR A 324 -6.48 -4.61 -5.51
C THR A 324 -6.89 -3.78 -4.30
N ILE A 325 -7.97 -2.99 -4.41
CA ILE A 325 -8.46 -2.12 -3.32
C ILE A 325 -8.93 -2.98 -2.15
N ALA A 326 -9.81 -3.94 -2.40
CA ALA A 326 -10.37 -4.80 -1.36
C ALA A 326 -9.28 -5.63 -0.65
N GLY A 327 -8.27 -6.09 -1.38
CA GLY A 327 -7.15 -6.84 -0.83
C GLY A 327 -6.30 -6.00 0.12
N ASN A 328 -5.92 -4.79 -0.30
CA ASN A 328 -5.14 -3.89 0.55
C ASN A 328 -5.90 -3.42 1.80
N ILE A 329 -7.23 -3.22 1.69
CA ILE A 329 -8.08 -2.97 2.86
C ILE A 329 -8.08 -4.19 3.78
N LEU A 330 -8.21 -5.41 3.24
CA LEU A 330 -8.18 -6.65 4.03
C LEU A 330 -6.85 -6.81 4.78
N PHE A 331 -5.72 -6.54 4.13
CA PHE A 331 -4.39 -6.70 4.73
C PHE A 331 -4.21 -5.78 5.95
N GLY A 332 -4.58 -4.50 5.83
CA GLY A 332 -4.57 -3.58 6.97
C GLY A 332 -5.61 -3.93 8.04
N LEU A 333 -6.83 -4.34 7.65
CA LEU A 333 -7.89 -4.75 8.55
C LEU A 333 -7.46 -5.90 9.48
N ALA A 334 -6.61 -6.82 8.99
CA ALA A 334 -6.06 -7.89 9.80
C ALA A 334 -5.36 -7.36 11.06
N PHE A 335 -4.60 -6.27 10.95
CA PHE A 335 -3.95 -5.63 12.09
C PHE A 335 -4.93 -4.94 13.04
N PHE A 336 -5.96 -4.26 12.51
CA PHE A 336 -7.01 -3.65 13.34
C PHE A 336 -7.79 -4.70 14.16
N ILE A 337 -8.08 -5.85 13.55
CA ILE A 337 -8.78 -6.96 14.24
C ILE A 337 -7.92 -7.48 15.38
N VAL A 338 -6.63 -7.72 15.17
CA VAL A 338 -5.70 -8.13 16.23
C VAL A 338 -5.59 -7.05 17.32
N ALA A 339 -5.43 -5.79 16.94
CA ALA A 339 -5.31 -4.67 17.88
C ALA A 339 -6.52 -4.55 18.81
N ARG A 340 -7.74 -4.78 18.31
CA ARG A 340 -8.96 -4.70 19.12
C ARG A 340 -9.01 -5.76 20.22
N ARG A 341 -8.36 -6.92 20.03
CA ARG A 341 -8.37 -8.06 20.97
C ARG A 341 -7.28 -7.99 22.04
N LEU A 342 -6.25 -7.17 21.86
CA LEU A 342 -5.21 -7.01 22.87
C LEU A 342 -5.75 -6.27 24.11
N VAL A 343 -5.13 -6.46 25.27
CA VAL A 343 -5.39 -5.62 26.46
C VAL A 343 -4.43 -4.43 26.50
N ALA A 344 -3.16 -4.67 26.16
CA ALA A 344 -2.10 -3.68 26.25
C ALA A 344 -2.26 -2.52 25.26
N SER A 345 -2.55 -1.32 25.77
CA SER A 345 -2.84 -0.12 24.96
C SER A 345 -1.74 0.19 23.94
N ARG A 346 -0.47 0.17 24.37
CA ARG A 346 0.68 0.57 23.55
C ARG A 346 0.87 -0.28 22.29
N VAL A 347 0.75 -1.61 22.41
CA VAL A 347 0.87 -2.51 21.26
C VAL A 347 -0.29 -2.32 20.28
N LYS A 348 -1.48 -1.95 20.76
CA LYS A 348 -2.58 -1.59 19.86
C LYS A 348 -2.23 -0.39 18.99
N ASP A 349 -1.61 0.64 19.57
CA ASP A 349 -1.23 1.85 18.83
C ASP A 349 -0.25 1.50 17.68
N TYR A 350 0.70 0.62 17.94
CA TYR A 350 1.64 0.10 16.95
C TYR A 350 0.95 -0.72 15.84
N LEU A 351 0.01 -1.58 16.19
CA LEU A 351 -0.74 -2.36 15.19
C LEU A 351 -1.67 -1.48 14.36
N ILE A 352 -2.21 -0.39 14.91
CA ILE A 352 -3.00 0.58 14.15
C ILE A 352 -2.11 1.30 13.13
N LEU A 353 -0.91 1.74 13.52
CA LEU A 353 0.07 2.29 12.57
C LEU A 353 0.38 1.29 11.46
N ALA A 354 0.58 0.02 11.82
CA ALA A 354 0.82 -1.04 10.85
C ALA A 354 -0.34 -1.22 9.88
N GLY A 355 -1.58 -1.27 10.39
CA GLY A 355 -2.79 -1.43 9.57
C GLY A 355 -3.02 -0.26 8.60
N ILE A 356 -2.84 0.99 9.06
CA ILE A 356 -2.95 2.18 8.20
C ILE A 356 -1.89 2.14 7.10
N GLY A 357 -0.62 1.85 7.48
CA GLY A 357 0.48 1.76 6.53
C GLY A 357 0.28 0.67 5.48
N ASP A 358 -0.11 -0.53 5.90
CA ASP A 358 -0.27 -1.67 4.99
C ASP A 358 -1.43 -1.47 3.99
N THR A 359 -2.51 -0.79 4.38
CA THR A 359 -3.58 -0.45 3.44
C THR A 359 -3.14 0.61 2.44
N ILE A 360 -2.54 1.71 2.90
CA ILE A 360 -2.15 2.82 2.02
C ILE A 360 -1.06 2.39 1.04
N VAL A 361 -0.07 1.59 1.46
CA VAL A 361 1.11 1.29 0.63
C VAL A 361 0.75 0.59 -0.67
N GLY A 362 -0.14 -0.42 -0.64
CA GLY A 362 -0.44 -1.15 -1.87
C GLY A 362 -1.44 -0.45 -2.78
N ILE A 363 -2.31 0.43 -2.24
CA ILE A 363 -3.18 1.28 -3.07
C ILE A 363 -2.33 2.37 -3.73
N SER A 364 -1.44 3.02 -2.96
CA SER A 364 -0.53 4.05 -3.47
C SER A 364 0.41 3.48 -4.54
N LEU A 365 0.99 2.30 -4.31
CA LEU A 365 1.83 1.62 -5.31
C LEU A 365 1.09 1.31 -6.62
N SER A 366 -0.23 1.15 -6.56
CA SER A 366 -1.03 0.85 -7.75
C SER A 366 -1.37 2.08 -8.58
N THR A 367 -1.28 3.29 -8.00
CA THR A 367 -1.45 4.57 -8.72
C THR A 367 -0.34 4.74 -9.75
N SER A 368 -0.64 5.32 -10.91
CA SER A 368 0.36 5.48 -11.96
C SER A 368 1.14 6.78 -11.80
N ALA A 369 2.42 6.70 -11.41
CA ALA A 369 3.33 7.86 -11.40
C ALA A 369 3.75 8.35 -12.80
N ILE A 370 3.30 7.68 -13.87
CA ILE A 370 3.41 8.21 -15.24
C ILE A 370 2.60 9.49 -15.37
N GLU A 371 1.45 9.56 -14.70
CA GLU A 371 0.70 10.80 -14.56
C GLU A 371 1.49 11.77 -13.68
N PRO A 372 2.07 12.85 -14.25
CA PRO A 372 3.13 13.60 -13.60
C PRO A 372 2.64 14.58 -12.53
N THR A 373 1.33 14.74 -12.33
CA THR A 373 0.79 15.65 -11.30
C THR A 373 0.27 14.86 -10.09
N TYR A 374 -1.03 14.58 -10.05
CA TYR A 374 -1.71 13.91 -8.95
C TYR A 374 -1.26 12.45 -8.82
N GLY A 375 -1.06 11.73 -9.93
CA GLY A 375 -0.61 10.33 -9.90
C GLY A 375 0.77 10.15 -9.28
N ALA A 376 1.74 11.00 -9.63
CA ALA A 376 3.06 11.01 -9.00
C ALA A 376 2.98 11.35 -7.50
N ALA A 377 2.13 12.32 -7.13
CA ALA A 377 1.90 12.69 -5.73
C ALA A 377 1.22 11.55 -4.94
N GLY A 378 0.18 10.94 -5.50
CA GLY A 378 -0.56 9.81 -4.91
C GLY A 378 0.35 8.60 -4.72
N HIS A 379 1.17 8.27 -5.73
CA HIS A 379 2.14 7.19 -5.63
C HIS A 379 3.16 7.44 -4.52
N SER A 380 3.66 8.67 -4.40
CA SER A 380 4.73 9.00 -3.47
C SER A 380 4.36 8.81 -1.98
N LEU A 381 3.07 8.66 -1.65
CA LEU A 381 2.58 8.24 -0.33
C LEU A 381 2.99 6.80 0.05
N VAL A 382 3.51 6.00 -0.89
CA VAL A 382 4.22 4.73 -0.63
C VAL A 382 5.31 4.91 0.44
N LEU A 383 6.04 6.02 0.45
CA LEU A 383 7.05 6.30 1.47
C LEU A 383 6.47 6.38 2.88
N LEU A 384 5.47 7.24 3.08
CA LEU A 384 4.83 7.42 4.39
C LEU A 384 4.22 6.10 4.88
N SER A 385 3.53 5.40 3.99
CA SER A 385 2.81 4.17 4.34
C SER A 385 3.74 3.00 4.65
N SER A 386 4.81 2.79 3.87
CA SER A 386 5.87 1.82 4.22
C SER A 386 6.52 2.14 5.58
N TYR A 387 6.74 3.43 5.87
CA TYR A 387 7.25 3.86 7.17
C TYR A 387 6.29 3.50 8.32
N LEU A 388 5.00 3.83 8.20
CA LEU A 388 4.00 3.53 9.23
C LEU A 388 3.88 2.02 9.46
N PHE A 389 3.89 1.24 8.37
CA PHE A 389 3.88 -0.23 8.41
C PHE A 389 5.08 -0.78 9.20
N THR A 390 6.29 -0.40 8.78
CA THR A 390 7.54 -0.87 9.39
C THR A 390 7.68 -0.41 10.83
N LEU A 391 7.37 0.87 11.12
CA LEU A 391 7.45 1.39 12.49
C LEU A 391 6.49 0.65 13.41
N GLY A 392 5.26 0.41 12.99
CA GLY A 392 4.26 -0.32 13.77
C GLY A 392 4.72 -1.74 14.12
N LEU A 393 5.17 -2.49 13.13
CA LEU A 393 5.64 -3.87 13.36
C LEU A 393 6.92 -3.94 14.20
N TYR A 394 7.91 -3.11 13.88
CA TYR A 394 9.18 -3.09 14.60
C TYR A 394 9.01 -2.62 16.06
N SER A 395 8.19 -1.59 16.29
CA SER A 395 7.86 -1.12 17.63
C SER A 395 7.10 -2.17 18.44
N SER A 396 6.20 -2.92 17.79
CA SER A 396 5.52 -4.05 18.43
C SER A 396 6.50 -5.12 18.88
N ALA A 397 7.47 -5.48 18.04
CA ALA A 397 8.51 -6.46 18.39
C ALA A 397 9.35 -6.02 19.59
N LEU A 398 9.86 -4.77 19.56
CA LEU A 398 10.67 -4.22 20.66
C LEU A 398 9.89 -4.07 21.97
N SER A 399 8.62 -3.69 21.91
CA SER A 399 7.80 -3.59 23.12
C SER A 399 7.61 -4.96 23.78
N VAL A 400 7.40 -6.02 22.98
CA VAL A 400 7.17 -7.38 23.48
C VAL A 400 8.47 -8.06 23.93
N SER A 401 9.63 -7.68 23.36
CA SER A 401 10.93 -8.19 23.80
C SER A 401 11.32 -7.67 25.18
N GLN A 402 11.00 -6.41 25.51
CA GLN A 402 11.50 -5.75 26.72
C GLN A 402 10.64 -5.96 27.97
N ASP A 403 9.35 -6.29 27.83
CA ASP A 403 8.44 -6.37 28.97
C ASP A 403 7.88 -7.80 29.15
N LEU A 404 8.39 -8.48 30.20
CA LEU A 404 7.95 -9.84 30.57
C LEU A 404 6.47 -9.89 30.97
N LYS A 405 5.96 -8.87 31.69
CA LYS A 405 4.55 -8.80 32.10
C LYS A 405 3.66 -8.53 30.89
N LEU A 406 4.11 -7.67 29.98
CA LEU A 406 3.42 -7.45 28.70
C LEU A 406 3.37 -8.73 27.88
N ARG A 407 4.49 -9.45 27.76
CA ARG A 407 4.54 -10.73 27.04
C ARG A 407 3.62 -11.78 27.66
N GLN A 408 3.61 -11.89 29.00
CA GLN A 408 2.67 -12.74 29.73
C GLN A 408 1.22 -12.31 29.47
N SER A 409 0.91 -11.02 29.55
CA SER A 409 -0.43 -10.50 29.29
C SER A 409 -0.89 -10.74 27.84
N ILE A 410 0.01 -10.65 26.86
CA ILE A 410 -0.28 -10.99 25.47
C ILE A 410 -0.50 -12.50 25.33
N ARG A 411 0.28 -13.32 26.03
CA ARG A 411 0.10 -14.77 26.04
C ARG A 411 -1.22 -15.17 26.68
N GLU A 412 -1.61 -14.53 27.79
CA GLU A 412 -2.84 -14.82 28.54
C GLU A 412 -4.10 -14.25 27.85
N SER A 413 -4.04 -13.01 27.37
CA SER A 413 -5.13 -12.36 26.64
C SER A 413 -5.37 -12.97 25.26
N ALA A 414 -4.35 -13.60 24.67
CA ALA A 414 -4.37 -14.01 23.26
C ALA A 414 -3.72 -15.39 23.05
N ILE A 415 -4.02 -16.38 23.90
CA ILE A 415 -3.40 -17.74 23.95
C ILE A 415 -3.20 -18.42 22.57
N ASN A 416 -3.91 -18.02 21.51
CA ASN A 416 -3.57 -18.40 20.12
C ASN A 416 -3.50 -17.26 19.09
N GLU A 417 -3.91 -16.03 19.42
CA GLU A 417 -4.20 -14.96 18.45
C GLU A 417 -3.00 -14.05 18.12
N SER A 418 -1.88 -14.19 18.84
CA SER A 418 -0.73 -13.29 18.76
C SER A 418 0.58 -13.98 18.37
N LYS A 419 0.52 -15.12 17.65
CA LYS A 419 1.71 -15.89 17.22
C LYS A 419 2.76 -15.04 16.51
N LEU A 420 2.33 -14.06 15.72
CA LEU A 420 3.24 -13.10 15.09
C LEU A 420 3.99 -12.27 16.13
N LEU A 421 3.26 -11.58 17.02
CA LEU A 421 3.82 -10.70 18.05
C LEU A 421 4.74 -11.44 19.02
N VAL A 422 4.31 -12.62 19.49
CA VAL A 422 5.11 -13.47 20.37
C VAL A 422 6.36 -13.96 19.64
N GLY A 423 6.24 -14.35 18.37
CA GLY A 423 7.37 -14.79 17.55
C GLY A 423 8.42 -13.70 17.38
N ILE A 424 8.02 -12.52 16.88
CA ILE A 424 8.96 -11.41 16.65
C ILE A 424 9.52 -10.82 17.95
N GLY A 425 8.71 -10.74 19.02
CA GLY A 425 9.16 -10.20 20.30
C GLY A 425 10.13 -11.14 21.04
N SER A 426 9.87 -12.45 21.01
CA SER A 426 10.78 -13.41 21.64
C SER A 426 12.11 -13.52 20.88
N ALA A 427 12.05 -13.49 19.54
CA ALA A 427 13.25 -13.47 18.70
C ALA A 427 14.08 -12.19 18.91
N GLN A 428 13.42 -11.03 18.98
CA GLN A 428 14.08 -9.75 19.26
C GLN A 428 14.75 -9.74 20.64
N MET A 429 14.16 -10.39 21.66
CA MET A 429 14.80 -10.53 22.97
C MET A 429 16.09 -11.36 22.90
N ILE A 430 16.10 -12.47 22.17
CA ILE A 430 17.32 -13.30 21.99
C ILE A 430 18.43 -12.46 21.36
N GLN A 431 18.11 -11.68 20.33
CA GLN A 431 19.07 -10.79 19.66
C GLN A 431 19.57 -9.62 20.51
N GLU A 432 18.89 -9.27 21.60
CA GLU A 432 19.35 -8.24 22.55
C GLU A 432 20.24 -8.83 23.66
N LEU A 433 20.24 -10.16 23.82
CA LEU A 433 21.05 -10.89 24.81
C LEU A 433 22.35 -11.45 24.23
N GLU A 434 22.39 -11.68 22.91
CA GLU A 434 23.60 -11.96 22.11
C GLU A 434 24.36 -10.66 21.81
#